data_AF-A0A3L7PDN3-F1
#
_entry.id   AF-A0A3L7PDN3-F1
#
_cell.length_a   1.000
_cell.length_b   1.000
_cell.length_c   1.000
_cell.angle_alpha   90.00
_cell.angle_beta   90.00
_cell.angle_gamma   90.00
#
_symmetry.space_group_name_H-M   'P 1'
#
loop_
_entity.id
_entity.type
_entity.pdbx_description
1 polymer ?
#
loop_
_entity_poly.entity_id
_entity_poly.type
_entity_poly.pdbx_seq_one_letter_code
_entity_poly.pdbx_strand_id
1 'polypeptide(L)'
;MHTASDGERVMDSDLVDFWPRFLLFPVLALAFYPPFVLGWGGDSWMVRSAWVVFLTYCWFCVGGAFHEAVHRTLFTQVSWNVAFGRALSILTLIPYTTYRETHRIHHASLNTPQDYELWPYSDPGASLAFRRAFVWIDLL
;
A
#
# COMPACT_ATOMS: atom_id res chain seq x y z
N MET A 1 19.28 -34.34 -17.51
CA MET A 1 18.55 -33.41 -18.39
C MET A 1 17.29 -32.98 -17.65
N HIS A 2 17.23 -31.68 -17.33
CA HIS A 2 16.14 -30.87 -16.74
C HIS A 2 15.01 -31.48 -15.88
N THR A 3 14.98 -31.06 -14.61
CA THR A 3 13.74 -30.77 -13.86
C THR A 3 13.94 -29.48 -13.06
N ALA A 4 13.82 -28.34 -13.74
CA ALA A 4 13.68 -27.00 -13.16
C ALA A 4 12.95 -26.17 -14.23
N SER A 5 11.63 -25.99 -14.09
CA SER A 5 10.87 -25.12 -15.01
C SER A 5 9.55 -24.60 -14.47
N ASP A 6 8.98 -25.23 -13.43
CA ASP A 6 7.63 -24.87 -12.98
C ASP A 6 7.64 -23.88 -11.81
N GLY A 7 8.67 -23.89 -10.95
CA GLY A 7 8.79 -22.93 -9.84
C GLY A 7 9.25 -21.54 -10.25
N GLU A 8 10.13 -21.44 -11.25
CA GLU A 8 10.62 -20.14 -11.74
C GLU A 8 9.53 -19.38 -12.53
N ARG A 9 8.66 -20.10 -13.24
CA ARG A 9 7.67 -19.49 -14.14
C ARG A 9 6.53 -18.76 -13.41
N VAL A 10 6.15 -19.22 -12.21
CA VAL A 10 5.10 -18.59 -11.38
C VAL A 10 5.63 -17.35 -10.65
N MET A 11 6.87 -17.44 -10.16
CA MET A 11 7.49 -16.32 -9.43
C MET A 11 7.76 -15.12 -10.34
N ASP A 12 8.10 -15.37 -11.61
CA ASP A 12 8.36 -14.33 -12.60
C ASP A 12 7.07 -13.61 -13.04
N SER A 13 5.94 -14.32 -13.15
CA SER A 13 4.65 -13.69 -13.49
C SER A 13 4.10 -12.80 -12.38
N ASP A 14 4.23 -13.22 -11.11
CA ASP A 14 3.74 -12.43 -9.98
C ASP A 14 4.49 -11.09 -9.88
N LEU A 15 5.83 -11.10 -10.05
CA LEU A 15 6.64 -9.88 -10.04
C LEU A 15 6.28 -8.90 -11.15
N VAL A 16 5.96 -9.41 -12.35
CA VAL A 16 5.53 -8.61 -13.51
C VAL A 16 4.16 -7.98 -13.27
N ASP A 17 3.25 -8.66 -12.57
CA ASP A 17 1.91 -8.16 -12.25
C ASP A 17 1.91 -7.05 -11.18
N PHE A 18 2.85 -7.09 -10.22
CA PHE A 18 3.03 -6.03 -9.23
C PHE A 18 3.73 -4.77 -9.80
N TRP A 19 4.63 -4.97 -10.77
CA TRP A 19 5.56 -3.95 -11.26
C TRP A 19 4.93 -2.64 -11.74
N PRO A 20 3.91 -2.62 -12.64
CA PRO A 20 3.35 -1.35 -13.08
C PRO A 20 2.64 -0.65 -11.92
N ARG A 21 1.88 -1.37 -11.09
CA ARG A 21 1.05 -0.70 -10.07
C ARG A 21 1.86 -0.11 -8.91
N PHE A 22 2.82 -0.85 -8.36
CA PHE A 22 3.47 -0.47 -7.10
C PHE A 22 4.85 0.16 -7.27
N LEU A 23 5.26 0.44 -8.51
CA LEU A 23 6.49 1.20 -8.78
C LEU A 23 6.23 2.41 -9.66
N LEU A 24 5.43 2.28 -10.74
CA LEU A 24 5.10 3.43 -11.58
C LEU A 24 4.26 4.46 -10.83
N PHE A 25 3.15 4.05 -10.22
CA PHE A 25 2.21 4.98 -9.62
C PHE A 25 2.76 5.74 -8.39
N PRO A 26 3.63 5.16 -7.54
CA PRO A 26 4.37 5.94 -6.56
C PRO A 26 5.23 7.05 -7.17
N VAL A 27 5.90 6.78 -8.30
CA VAL A 27 6.67 7.81 -9.03
C VAL A 27 5.73 8.87 -9.59
N LEU A 28 4.59 8.47 -10.16
CA LEU A 28 3.58 9.40 -10.66
C LEU A 28 2.98 10.26 -9.54
N ALA A 29 2.74 9.69 -8.35
CA ALA A 29 2.27 10.44 -7.18
C ALA A 29 3.21 11.62 -6.90
N LEU A 30 4.51 11.36 -6.80
CA LEU A 30 5.52 12.39 -6.56
C LEU A 30 5.65 13.39 -7.70
N ALA A 31 5.64 12.91 -8.95
CA ALA A 31 5.83 13.75 -10.13
C ALA A 31 4.64 14.70 -10.37
N PHE A 32 3.42 14.23 -10.14
CA PHE A 32 2.19 14.95 -10.46
C PHE A 32 1.55 15.69 -9.27
N TYR A 33 2.00 15.45 -8.04
CA TYR A 33 1.53 16.21 -6.89
C TYR A 33 1.88 17.71 -6.96
N PRO A 34 3.12 18.14 -7.28
CA PRO A 34 3.44 19.56 -7.38
C PRO A 34 2.63 20.30 -8.46
N PRO A 35 2.50 19.79 -9.70
CA PRO A 35 1.67 20.46 -10.69
C PRO A 35 0.20 20.57 -10.32
N PHE A 36 -0.36 19.58 -9.62
CA PHE A 36 -1.72 19.66 -9.07
C PHE A 36 -1.85 20.80 -8.05
N VAL A 37 -0.91 20.90 -7.10
CA VAL A 37 -0.86 21.97 -6.09
C VAL A 37 -0.67 23.35 -6.74
N LEU A 38 0.14 23.44 -7.79
CA LEU A 38 0.36 24.65 -8.57
C LEU A 38 -0.80 25.02 -9.51
N GLY A 39 -1.87 24.20 -9.55
CA GLY A 39 -3.08 24.49 -10.34
C GLY A 39 -2.95 24.22 -11.84
N TRP A 40 -2.05 23.32 -12.24
CA TRP A 40 -1.92 22.96 -13.65
C TRP A 40 -3.21 22.37 -14.22
N GLY A 41 -3.67 22.90 -15.36
CA GLY A 41 -4.95 22.55 -15.97
C GLY A 41 -6.12 23.43 -15.54
N GLY A 42 -5.93 24.35 -14.59
CA GLY A 42 -6.92 25.36 -14.17
C GLY A 42 -7.90 24.90 -13.09
N ASP A 43 -8.87 25.77 -12.78
CA ASP A 43 -9.74 25.65 -11.61
C ASP A 43 -11.15 25.10 -11.87
N SER A 44 -11.40 24.58 -13.08
CA SER A 44 -12.69 23.94 -13.35
C SER A 44 -12.88 22.73 -12.40
N TRP A 45 -14.09 22.57 -11.88
CA TRP A 45 -14.41 21.48 -10.95
C TRP A 45 -14.09 20.10 -11.58
N MET A 46 -14.30 19.96 -12.89
CA MET A 46 -14.01 18.71 -13.62
C MET A 46 -12.51 18.38 -13.61
N VAL A 47 -11.65 19.36 -13.89
CA VAL A 47 -10.19 19.17 -13.85
C VAL A 47 -9.72 18.84 -12.44
N ARG A 48 -10.23 19.57 -11.43
CA ARG A 48 -9.89 19.32 -10.03
C ARG A 48 -10.31 17.92 -9.57
N SER A 49 -11.52 17.49 -9.92
CA SER A 49 -11.99 16.13 -9.62
C SER A 49 -11.16 15.06 -10.33
N ALA A 50 -10.81 15.26 -11.60
CA ALA A 50 -9.96 14.31 -12.34
C ALA A 50 -8.58 14.17 -11.69
N TRP A 51 -7.96 15.28 -11.29
CA TRP A 51 -6.71 15.26 -10.54
C TRP A 51 -6.83 14.50 -9.22
N VAL A 52 -7.86 14.79 -8.43
CA VAL A 52 -8.08 14.13 -7.14
C VAL A 52 -8.23 12.62 -7.33
N VAL A 53 -9.07 12.17 -8.27
CA VAL A 53 -9.24 10.73 -8.53
C VAL A 53 -7.93 10.07 -8.95
N PHE A 54 -7.21 10.68 -9.88
CA PHE A 54 -5.93 10.18 -10.36
C PHE A 54 -4.87 10.10 -9.25
N LEU A 55 -4.68 11.19 -8.51
CA LEU A 55 -3.69 11.25 -7.43
C LEU A 55 -4.07 10.35 -6.26
N THR A 56 -5.35 10.23 -5.90
CA THR A 56 -5.82 9.28 -4.88
C THR A 56 -5.40 7.85 -5.24
N TYR A 57 -5.59 7.44 -6.50
CA TYR A 57 -5.12 6.12 -6.94
C TYR A 57 -3.60 5.99 -6.86
N CYS A 58 -2.86 7.03 -7.27
CA CYS A 58 -1.40 7.02 -7.19
C CYS A 58 -0.89 6.89 -5.75
N TRP A 59 -1.48 7.64 -4.81
CA TRP A 59 -1.17 7.59 -3.38
C TRP A 59 -1.60 6.28 -2.72
N PHE A 60 -2.73 5.70 -3.14
CA PHE A 60 -3.09 4.33 -2.73
C PHE A 60 -2.00 3.33 -3.12
N CYS A 61 -1.45 3.44 -4.33
CA CYS A 61 -0.33 2.61 -4.77
C CYS A 61 0.97 2.86 -3.98
N VAL A 62 1.20 4.06 -3.44
CA VAL A 62 2.31 4.33 -2.50
C VAL A 62 2.15 3.48 -1.24
N GLY A 63 0.95 3.46 -0.65
CA GLY A 63 0.63 2.62 0.51
C GLY A 63 0.79 1.13 0.23
N GLY A 64 0.25 0.66 -0.90
CA GLY A 64 0.40 -0.73 -1.34
C GLY A 64 1.87 -1.13 -1.57
N ALA A 65 2.67 -0.26 -2.19
CA ALA A 65 4.09 -0.51 -2.38
C ALA A 65 4.86 -0.59 -1.05
N PHE A 66 4.49 0.24 -0.07
CA PHE A 66 5.07 0.18 1.26
C PHE A 66 4.69 -1.11 2.00
N HIS A 67 3.42 -1.53 1.90
CA HIS A 67 2.92 -2.81 2.41
C HIS A 67 3.71 -4.00 1.84
N GLU A 68 3.85 -4.10 0.52
CA GLU A 68 4.63 -5.19 -0.10
C GLU A 68 6.12 -5.14 0.28
N ALA A 69 6.69 -3.94 0.44
CA ALA A 69 8.08 -3.80 0.87
C ALA A 69 8.34 -4.25 2.32
N VAL A 70 7.36 -4.13 3.23
CA VAL A 70 7.50 -4.69 4.60
C VAL A 70 7.34 -6.21 4.64
N HIS A 71 6.51 -6.76 3.74
CA HIS A 71 6.39 -8.20 3.51
C HIS A 71 7.60 -8.80 2.79
N ARG A 72 8.38 -7.95 2.10
CA ARG A 72 9.52 -8.32 1.26
C ARG A 72 9.12 -9.09 0.00
N THR A 73 7.94 -8.80 -0.51
CA THR A 73 7.33 -9.41 -1.70
C THR A 73 7.42 -8.53 -2.93
N LEU A 74 7.74 -7.23 -2.76
CA LEU A 74 7.82 -6.28 -3.88
C LEU A 74 9.01 -6.52 -4.81
N PHE A 75 10.15 -6.93 -4.25
CA PHE A 75 11.34 -7.32 -5.01
C PHE A 75 11.82 -8.70 -4.60
N THR A 76 12.53 -9.39 -5.50
CA THR A 76 13.16 -10.67 -5.19
C THR A 76 14.25 -10.55 -4.12
N GLN A 77 15.01 -9.45 -4.14
CA GLN A 77 16.09 -9.25 -3.17
C GLN A 77 15.56 -8.51 -1.94
N VAL A 78 15.84 -9.06 -0.76
CA VAL A 78 15.42 -8.49 0.53
C VAL A 78 16.01 -7.09 0.75
N SER A 79 17.25 -6.85 0.32
CA SER A 79 17.91 -5.55 0.45
C SER A 79 17.15 -4.44 -0.29
N TRP A 80 16.65 -4.72 -1.50
CA TRP A 80 15.86 -3.77 -2.28
C TRP A 80 14.53 -3.44 -1.62
N ASN A 81 13.83 -4.43 -1.06
CA ASN A 81 12.61 -4.20 -0.28
C ASN A 81 12.87 -3.29 0.92
N VAL A 82 13.95 -3.52 1.67
CA VAL A 82 14.29 -2.71 2.85
C VAL A 82 14.68 -1.28 2.43
N ALA A 83 15.49 -1.12 1.40
CA ALA A 83 15.91 0.19 0.91
C ALA A 83 14.73 1.01 0.40
N PHE A 84 13.92 0.41 -0.48
CA PHE A 84 12.73 1.04 -1.04
C PHE A 84 11.67 1.34 0.04
N GLY A 85 11.39 0.40 0.93
CA GLY A 85 10.47 0.61 2.05
C GLY A 85 10.93 1.72 2.99
N ARG A 86 12.24 1.88 3.25
CA ARG A 86 12.76 3.04 4.00
C ARG A 86 12.61 4.35 3.25
N ALA A 87 12.78 4.37 1.93
CA ALA A 87 12.50 5.56 1.13
C ALA A 87 11.02 5.96 1.24
N LEU A 88 10.10 4.98 1.10
CA LEU A 88 8.66 5.22 1.29
C LEU A 88 8.30 5.62 2.72
N SER A 89 9.00 5.13 3.74
CA SER A 89 8.79 5.54 5.14
C SER A 89 9.03 7.03 5.39
N ILE A 90 9.95 7.63 4.64
CA ILE A 90 10.18 9.08 4.70
C ILE A 90 9.03 9.80 4.02
N LEU A 91 8.55 9.28 2.88
CA LEU A 91 7.45 9.87 2.13
C LEU A 91 6.13 9.83 2.92
N THR A 92 5.83 8.73 3.59
CA THR A 92 4.58 8.54 4.35
C THR A 92 4.68 9.01 5.79
N LEU A 93 5.89 9.34 6.27
CA LEU A 93 6.18 9.63 7.68
C LEU A 93 5.84 8.47 8.63
N ILE A 94 5.87 7.23 8.13
CA ILE A 94 5.61 6.01 8.89
C ILE A 94 6.90 5.19 9.01
N PRO A 95 7.53 5.06 10.20
CA PRO A 95 8.81 4.36 10.34
C PRO A 95 8.76 2.90 9.86
N TYR A 96 9.61 2.54 8.89
CA TYR A 96 9.62 1.21 8.24
C TYR A 96 9.71 0.05 9.25
N THR A 97 10.60 0.14 10.24
CA THR A 97 10.81 -0.96 11.20
C THR A 97 9.61 -1.13 12.12
N THR A 98 9.04 -0.03 12.62
CA THR A 98 7.86 -0.06 13.48
C THR A 98 6.67 -0.65 12.71
N TYR A 99 6.40 -0.13 11.51
CA TYR A 99 5.29 -0.62 10.70
C TYR A 99 5.47 -2.08 10.31
N ARG A 100 6.68 -2.50 9.95
CA ARG A 100 6.95 -3.91 9.67
C ARG A 100 6.62 -4.82 10.86
N GLU A 101 6.98 -4.45 12.08
CA GLU A 101 6.67 -5.28 13.25
C GLU A 101 5.18 -5.25 13.61
N THR A 102 4.54 -4.08 13.62
CA THR A 102 3.08 -3.99 13.90
C THR A 102 2.28 -4.76 12.87
N HIS A 103 2.66 -4.66 11.59
CA HIS A 103 1.94 -5.29 10.51
C HIS A 103 2.09 -6.82 10.54
N ARG A 104 3.23 -7.33 10.99
CA ARG A 104 3.41 -8.77 11.24
C ARG A 104 2.55 -9.25 12.40
N ILE A 105 2.47 -8.48 13.47
CA ILE A 105 1.59 -8.79 14.61
C ILE A 105 0.14 -8.81 14.15
N HIS A 106 -0.27 -7.84 13.33
CA HIS A 106 -1.60 -7.80 12.70
C HIS A 106 -1.92 -9.11 11.98
N HIS A 107 -1.07 -9.56 11.04
CA HIS A 107 -1.28 -10.84 10.34
C HIS A 107 -1.30 -12.06 11.29
N ALA A 108 -0.46 -12.06 12.34
CA ALA A 108 -0.41 -13.15 13.30
C ALA A 108 -1.59 -13.17 14.28
N SER A 109 -2.22 -12.02 14.52
CA SER A 109 -3.18 -11.78 15.61
C SER A 109 -4.52 -11.27 15.10
N LEU A 110 -4.81 -11.46 13.81
CA LEU A 110 -6.01 -10.94 13.16
C LEU A 110 -7.28 -11.33 13.93
N ASN A 111 -8.20 -10.37 14.12
CA ASN A 111 -9.45 -10.54 14.87
C ASN A 111 -9.26 -10.83 16.38
N THR A 112 -8.12 -10.45 16.96
CA THR A 112 -7.86 -10.56 18.40
C THR A 112 -7.40 -9.22 18.98
N PRO A 113 -7.50 -9.02 20.31
CA PRO A 113 -7.01 -7.79 20.97
C PRO A 113 -5.52 -7.48 20.78
N GLN A 114 -4.74 -8.44 20.30
CA GLN A 114 -3.31 -8.28 20.03
C GLN A 114 -3.04 -7.61 18.67
N ASP A 115 -4.05 -7.48 17.80
CA ASP A 115 -3.96 -6.72 16.54
C ASP A 115 -4.10 -5.22 16.79
N TYR A 116 -2.97 -4.53 16.99
CA TYR A 116 -2.97 -3.08 17.21
C TYR A 116 -3.38 -2.26 15.99
N GLU A 117 -3.44 -2.85 14.78
CA GLU A 117 -3.78 -2.11 13.56
C GLU A 117 -5.29 -1.99 13.38
N LEU A 118 -6.04 -3.06 13.61
CA LEU A 118 -7.49 -3.09 13.36
C LEU A 118 -8.35 -3.39 14.60
N TRP A 119 -7.79 -3.67 15.78
CA TRP A 119 -8.60 -3.85 16.98
C TRP A 119 -9.10 -2.51 17.54
N PRO A 120 -10.39 -2.39 17.96
CA PRO A 120 -11.44 -3.43 18.07
C PRO A 120 -12.34 -3.56 16.83
N TYR A 121 -11.98 -2.96 15.70
CA TYR A 121 -12.81 -2.91 14.48
C TYR A 121 -13.01 -4.29 13.84
N SER A 122 -12.05 -5.17 14.01
CA SER A 122 -12.11 -6.55 13.55
C SER A 122 -12.65 -7.54 14.60
N ASP A 123 -13.26 -7.06 15.71
CA ASP A 123 -13.78 -7.95 16.77
C ASP A 123 -14.88 -8.89 16.22
N PRO A 124 -14.66 -10.21 16.20
CA PRO A 124 -15.64 -11.17 15.71
C PRO A 124 -16.88 -11.26 16.62
N GLY A 125 -16.78 -10.81 17.87
CA GLY A 125 -17.91 -10.69 18.80
C GLY A 125 -18.83 -9.50 18.52
N ALA A 126 -18.39 -8.52 17.73
CA ALA A 126 -19.19 -7.37 17.35
C ALA A 126 -20.13 -7.67 16.17
N SER A 127 -21.29 -7.00 16.13
CA SER A 127 -22.26 -7.19 15.04
C SER A 127 -21.66 -6.79 13.68
N LEU A 128 -22.08 -7.48 12.61
CA LEU A 128 -21.64 -7.15 11.25
C LEU A 128 -22.00 -5.70 10.86
N ALA A 129 -23.16 -5.22 11.33
CA ALA A 129 -23.59 -3.85 11.11
C ALA A 129 -22.63 -2.84 11.78
N PHE A 130 -22.21 -3.11 13.02
CA PHE A 130 -21.21 -2.29 13.72
C PHE A 130 -19.88 -2.24 12.94
N ARG A 131 -19.33 -3.40 12.57
CA ARG A 131 -18.06 -3.47 11.82
C ARG A 131 -18.14 -2.74 10.47
N ARG A 132 -19.27 -2.84 9.75
CA ARG A 132 -19.48 -2.14 8.47
C ARG A 132 -19.70 -0.65 8.61
N ALA A 133 -20.46 -0.21 9.61
CA ALA A 133 -20.69 1.20 9.86
C ALA A 133 -19.39 1.92 10.24
N PHE A 134 -18.54 1.24 11.01
CA PHE A 134 -17.29 1.81 11.49
C PHE A 134 -16.25 2.06 10.39
N VAL A 135 -16.19 1.21 9.35
CA VAL A 135 -15.32 1.45 8.18
C VAL A 135 -15.55 2.84 7.56
N TRP A 136 -16.77 3.35 7.63
CA TRP A 136 -17.08 4.69 7.12
C TRP A 136 -16.65 5.83 8.06
N ILE A 137 -16.47 5.56 9.35
CA ILE A 137 -15.95 6.55 10.31
C ILE A 137 -14.44 6.72 10.13
N ASP A 138 -13.73 5.64 9.85
CA ASP A 138 -12.27 5.66 9.64
C ASP A 138 -11.87 6.33 8.30
N LEU A 139 -12.79 6.40 7.34
CA LEU A 139 -12.60 7.06 6.04
C LEU A 139 -12.93 8.57 6.04
N LEU A 140 -13.48 9.11 7.14
CA LEU A 140 -13.93 10.52 7.28
C LEU A 140 -13.01 11.32 8.20
#